data_AF-A0A6N6WRN6-F1
#
_entry.id   AF-A0A6N6WRN6-F1
#
_cell.length_a   1.000
_cell.length_b   1.000
_cell.length_c   1.000
_cell.angle_alpha   90.00
_cell.angle_beta   90.00
_cell.angle_gamma   90.00
#
_symmetry.space_group_name_H-M   'P 1'
#
loop_
_entity.id
_entity.type
_entity.pdbx_description
1 polymer ?
#
loop_
_entity_poly.entity_id
_entity_poly.type
_entity_poly.pdbx_seq_one_letter_code
_entity_poly.pdbx_strand_id
1 'polypeptide(L)'
;ELNEYHVAGGFDEQHYALVTGNKKLINTLAQQILEAHFTESIQEEIADELGFDLQQIRKQRDPLFRKNVLRAYNYQCAICGFNMRHDDTTVALEAAHIKWKQHGGPCEIPNGLALCAIHHKAFDKGSIGLDENMRVLVSDAVNGGGIVERLFWD
;
A
#
# COMPACT_ATOMS: atom_id res chain seq x y z
N GLU A 1 -24.95 12.32 7.48
CA GLU A 1 -24.33 13.10 8.57
C GLU A 1 -23.43 14.26 8.14
N LEU A 2 -22.12 14.13 7.91
CA LEU A 2 -21.26 15.33 7.71
C LEU A 2 -21.65 16.21 6.50
N ASN A 3 -21.91 15.59 5.35
CA ASN A 3 -22.37 16.30 4.14
C ASN A 3 -23.81 16.83 4.28
N GLU A 4 -24.63 16.15 5.08
CA GLU A 4 -26.04 16.50 5.30
C GLU A 4 -26.17 17.74 6.18
N TYR A 5 -25.29 17.86 7.19
CA TYR A 5 -25.26 18.99 8.12
C TYR A 5 -24.28 20.10 7.72
N HIS A 6 -23.64 20.01 6.54
CA HIS A 6 -22.65 21.00 6.07
C HIS A 6 -21.57 21.32 7.11
N VAL A 7 -21.16 20.29 7.88
CA VAL A 7 -20.18 20.46 8.94
C VAL A 7 -18.83 20.68 8.28
N ALA A 8 -18.29 21.89 8.43
CA ALA A 8 -16.94 22.22 8.01
C ALA A 8 -15.98 22.12 9.19
N GLY A 9 -14.85 21.46 8.98
CA GLY A 9 -13.71 21.46 9.88
C GLY A 9 -12.57 22.26 9.28
N GLY A 10 -11.74 22.87 10.12
CA GLY A 10 -10.57 23.62 9.68
C GLY A 10 -9.64 23.92 10.84
N PHE A 11 -8.45 24.41 10.48
CA PHE A 11 -7.55 25.01 11.46
C PHE A 11 -8.08 26.39 11.88
N ASP A 12 -7.81 26.80 13.11
CA ASP A 12 -7.95 28.21 13.46
C ASP A 12 -6.99 29.08 12.64
N GLU A 13 -7.20 30.39 12.63
CA GLU A 13 -6.46 31.33 11.80
C GLU A 13 -4.94 31.25 12.03
N GLN A 14 -4.51 31.09 13.28
CA GLN A 14 -3.11 31.02 13.65
C GLN A 14 -2.44 29.77 13.06
N HIS A 15 -3.07 28.59 13.22
CA HIS A 15 -2.54 27.33 12.70
C HIS A 15 -2.65 27.26 11.17
N TYR A 16 -3.74 27.78 10.59
CA TYR A 16 -3.89 27.84 9.14
C TYR A 16 -2.77 28.66 8.51
N ALA A 17 -2.51 29.87 9.00
CA ALA A 17 -1.44 30.73 8.52
C ALA A 17 -0.06 30.06 8.65
N LEU A 18 0.19 29.37 9.77
CA LEU A 18 1.42 28.62 10.00
C LEU A 18 1.63 27.51 8.97
N VAL A 19 0.59 26.71 8.70
CA VAL A 19 0.66 25.59 7.76
C VAL A 19 0.85 26.12 6.34
N THR A 20 0.04 27.08 5.89
CA THR A 20 0.12 27.61 4.53
C THR A 20 1.41 28.39 4.26
N GLY A 21 1.99 29.01 5.29
CA GLY A 21 3.24 29.77 5.18
C GLY A 21 4.52 28.93 5.20
N ASN A 22 4.42 27.63 5.50
CA ASN A 22 5.60 26.79 5.74
C ASN A 22 5.52 25.45 4.98
N LYS A 23 6.06 25.44 3.75
CA LYS A 23 6.11 24.23 2.90
C LYS A 23 6.82 23.05 3.58
N LYS A 24 7.86 23.30 4.38
CA LYS A 24 8.57 22.24 5.11
C LYS A 24 7.69 21.59 6.17
N LEU A 25 6.88 22.39 6.86
CA LEU A 25 5.89 21.88 7.81
C LEU A 25 4.83 21.03 7.10
N ILE A 26 4.29 21.48 5.97
CA ILE A 26 3.32 20.70 5.17
C ILE A 26 3.90 19.33 4.81
N ASN A 27 5.12 19.28 4.28
CA ASN A 27 5.77 18.01 3.92
C ASN A 27 5.99 17.09 5.14
N THR A 28 6.31 17.68 6.30
CA THR A 28 6.50 16.93 7.55
C THR A 28 5.18 16.33 8.04
N LEU A 29 4.09 17.10 7.99
CA LEU A 29 2.75 16.63 8.35
C LEU A 29 2.24 15.57 7.37
N ALA A 30 2.43 15.80 6.06
CA ALA A 30 2.10 14.81 5.03
C ALA A 30 2.83 13.49 5.27
N GLN A 31 4.14 13.54 5.55
CA GLN A 31 4.91 12.36 5.91
C GLN A 31 4.33 11.64 7.13
N GLN A 32 4.01 12.36 8.21
CA GLN A 32 3.42 11.75 9.41
C GLN A 32 2.08 11.06 9.14
N ILE A 33 1.19 11.72 8.36
CA ILE A 33 -0.12 11.17 7.98
C ILE A 33 0.06 9.91 7.13
N LEU A 34 0.92 9.97 6.11
CA LEU A 34 1.19 8.87 5.20
C LEU A 34 1.75 7.66 5.95
N GLU A 35 2.71 7.89 6.83
CA GLU A 35 3.34 6.83 7.63
C GLU A 35 2.38 6.19 8.64
N ALA A 36 1.47 6.97 9.21
CA ALA A 36 0.51 6.52 10.21
C ALA A 36 -0.67 5.75 9.62
N HIS A 37 -1.06 6.03 8.37
CA HIS A 37 -2.34 5.56 7.83
C HIS A 37 -2.26 4.72 6.56
N PHE A 38 -1.14 4.75 5.83
CA PHE A 38 -0.98 4.07 4.55
C PHE A 38 0.21 3.09 4.58
N THR A 39 0.16 2.05 3.76
CA THR A 39 1.29 1.11 3.64
C THR A 39 2.44 1.74 2.85
N GLU A 40 3.66 1.28 3.12
CA GLU A 40 4.87 1.77 2.45
C GLU A 40 4.83 1.62 0.92
N SER A 41 4.04 0.68 0.39
CA SER A 41 3.98 0.43 -1.06
C SER A 41 3.29 1.55 -1.86
N ILE A 42 2.46 2.36 -1.19
CA ILE A 42 1.67 3.44 -1.80
C ILE A 42 2.03 4.84 -1.28
N GLN A 43 2.81 4.94 -0.19
CA GLN A 43 3.17 6.25 0.41
C GLN A 43 3.87 7.19 -0.57
N GLU A 44 4.91 6.72 -1.27
CA GLU A 44 5.68 7.53 -2.24
C GLU A 44 4.80 7.99 -3.40
N GLU A 45 3.94 7.10 -3.90
CA GLU A 45 3.01 7.41 -5.00
C GLU A 45 1.97 8.46 -4.60
N ILE A 46 1.38 8.35 -3.40
CA ILE A 46 0.42 9.35 -2.90
C ILE A 46 1.12 10.70 -2.69
N ALA A 47 2.36 10.68 -2.18
CA ALA A 47 3.13 11.90 -2.00
C ALA A 47 3.43 12.60 -3.33
N ASP A 48 3.88 11.85 -4.33
CA ASP A 48 4.15 12.38 -5.67
C ASP A 48 2.88 12.96 -6.30
N GLU A 49 1.75 12.24 -6.21
CA GLU A 49 0.46 12.68 -6.75
C GLU A 49 -0.02 14.00 -6.10
N LEU A 50 0.22 14.16 -4.80
CA LEU A 50 -0.16 15.35 -4.04
C LEU A 50 0.93 16.43 -4.00
N GLY A 51 2.10 16.19 -4.60
CA GLY A 51 3.21 17.15 -4.68
C GLY A 51 3.97 17.36 -3.36
N PHE A 52 3.97 16.36 -2.47
CA PHE A 52 4.74 16.38 -1.23
C PHE A 52 6.16 15.87 -1.45
N ASP A 53 7.14 16.61 -0.94
CA ASP A 53 8.54 16.20 -0.95
C ASP A 53 8.87 15.51 0.38
N LEU A 54 8.78 14.18 0.39
CA LEU A 54 9.05 13.35 1.56
C LEU A 54 10.55 13.18 1.77
N GLN A 55 11.00 13.31 3.01
CA GLN A 55 12.37 12.93 3.34
C GLN A 55 12.48 11.40 3.26
N GLN A 56 13.17 10.88 2.26
CA GLN A 56 13.43 9.44 2.10
C GLN A 56 14.18 8.89 3.31
N ILE A 57 13.43 8.38 4.29
CA ILE A 57 13.96 7.49 5.30
C ILE A 57 13.62 6.09 4.80
N ARG A 58 14.64 5.34 4.35
CA ARG A 58 14.48 3.92 4.07
C ARG A 58 13.96 3.23 5.33
N LYS A 59 12.66 2.93 5.35
CA LYS A 59 12.07 2.18 6.47
C LYS A 59 12.48 0.73 6.38
N GLN A 60 13.01 0.23 7.49
CA GLN A 60 13.43 -1.16 7.62
C GLN A 60 12.18 -2.02 7.78
N ARG A 61 11.80 -2.74 6.72
CA ARG A 61 10.80 -3.80 6.82
C ARG A 61 11.31 -4.90 7.74
N ASP A 62 10.41 -5.57 8.44
CA ASP A 62 10.75 -6.77 9.20
C ASP A 62 11.24 -7.86 8.23
N PRO A 63 12.55 -8.17 8.22
CA PRO A 63 13.10 -9.13 7.27
C PRO A 63 12.60 -10.55 7.55
N LEU A 64 12.20 -10.85 8.79
CA LEU A 64 11.72 -12.17 9.18
C LEU A 64 10.29 -12.39 8.68
N PHE A 65 9.40 -11.40 8.82
CA PHE A 65 8.06 -11.47 8.24
C PHE A 65 8.11 -11.76 6.74
N ARG A 66 8.88 -10.94 6.00
CA ARG A 66 9.06 -11.12 4.56
C ARG A 66 9.56 -12.52 4.23
N LYS A 67 10.64 -12.97 4.88
CA LYS A 67 11.23 -14.28 4.64
C LYS A 67 10.23 -15.41 4.88
N ASN A 68 9.49 -15.35 5.98
CA ASN A 68 8.54 -16.39 6.38
C ASN A 68 7.35 -16.47 5.43
N VAL A 69 6.78 -15.33 5.05
CA VAL A 69 5.68 -15.27 4.06
C VAL A 69 6.15 -15.79 2.71
N LEU A 70 7.25 -15.28 2.16
CA LEU A 70 7.72 -15.74 0.85
C LEU A 70 8.01 -17.24 0.83
N ARG A 71 8.57 -17.79 1.92
CA ARG A 71 8.79 -19.23 2.05
C ARG A 71 7.49 -20.03 2.07
N ALA A 72 6.44 -19.56 2.76
CA ALA A 72 5.15 -20.23 2.83
C ALA A 72 4.48 -20.36 1.44
N TYR A 73 4.75 -19.41 0.54
CA TYR A 73 4.24 -19.40 -0.84
C TYR A 73 5.26 -19.92 -1.87
N ASN A 74 6.30 -20.67 -1.45
CA ASN A 74 7.33 -21.19 -2.35
C ASN A 74 7.98 -20.12 -3.27
N TYR A 75 8.09 -18.89 -2.78
CA TYR A 75 8.59 -17.73 -3.53
C TYR A 75 7.83 -17.47 -4.84
N GLN A 76 6.52 -17.66 -4.82
CA GLN A 76 5.59 -17.37 -5.91
C GLN A 76 4.56 -16.32 -5.50
N CYS A 77 4.17 -15.48 -6.45
CA CYS A 77 2.99 -14.63 -6.29
C CYS A 77 1.75 -15.51 -6.10
N ALA A 78 1.00 -15.27 -5.03
CA ALA A 78 -0.21 -16.01 -4.69
C ALA A 78 -1.33 -15.86 -5.74
N ILE A 79 -1.26 -14.81 -6.58
CA ILE A 79 -2.28 -14.52 -7.60
C ILE A 79 -1.85 -15.07 -8.96
N CYS A 80 -0.75 -14.56 -9.54
CA CYS A 80 -0.35 -14.93 -10.91
C CYS A 80 0.78 -15.97 -11.01
N GLY A 81 1.29 -16.48 -9.89
CA GLY A 81 2.39 -17.45 -9.87
C GLY A 81 3.77 -16.89 -10.24
N PHE A 82 3.90 -15.58 -10.49
CA PHE A 82 5.19 -14.94 -10.81
C PHE A 82 6.25 -15.24 -9.74
N ASN A 83 7.43 -15.71 -10.18
CA ASN A 83 8.53 -16.16 -9.33
C ASN A 83 9.90 -15.86 -9.93
N MET A 84 10.04 -14.72 -10.62
CA MET A 84 11.30 -14.35 -11.25
C MET A 84 12.44 -14.29 -10.23
N ARG A 85 13.58 -14.87 -10.60
CA ARG A 85 14.83 -14.78 -9.87
C ARG A 85 15.93 -14.27 -10.78
N HIS A 86 16.84 -13.50 -10.20
CA HIS A 86 18.12 -13.18 -10.79
C HIS A 86 19.18 -13.82 -9.89
N ASP A 87 19.78 -14.90 -10.40
CA ASP A 87 20.56 -15.86 -9.61
C ASP A 87 19.77 -16.34 -8.39
N ASP A 88 20.33 -16.19 -7.19
CA ASP A 88 19.68 -16.60 -5.95
C ASP A 88 18.68 -15.57 -5.40
N THR A 89 18.53 -14.41 -6.03
CA THR A 89 17.71 -13.30 -5.53
C THR A 89 16.35 -13.24 -6.20
N THR A 90 15.27 -13.22 -5.41
CA THR A 90 13.92 -12.97 -5.94
C THR A 90 13.76 -11.54 -6.43
N VAL A 91 13.18 -11.38 -7.62
CA VAL A 91 12.90 -10.07 -8.22
C VAL A 91 11.42 -9.77 -8.12
N ALA A 92 11.07 -8.53 -7.76
CA ALA A 92 9.70 -8.01 -7.78
C ALA A 92 8.65 -8.87 -7.05
N LEU A 93 9.05 -9.55 -5.97
CA LEU A 93 8.17 -10.34 -5.10
C LEU A 93 8.26 -9.77 -3.68
N GLU A 94 7.10 -9.51 -3.07
CA GLU A 94 6.95 -8.82 -1.79
C GLU A 94 6.02 -9.60 -0.85
N ALA A 95 6.14 -9.30 0.45
CA ALA A 95 5.19 -9.77 1.46
C ALA A 95 4.21 -8.64 1.80
N ALA A 96 2.99 -8.74 1.30
CA ALA A 96 1.90 -7.81 1.57
C ALA A 96 1.18 -8.21 2.87
N HIS A 97 0.75 -7.23 3.67
CA HIS A 97 -0.09 -7.51 4.82
C HIS A 97 -1.56 -7.47 4.39
N ILE A 98 -2.36 -8.47 4.79
CA ILE A 98 -3.81 -8.46 4.57
C ILE A 98 -4.45 -7.32 5.38
N LYS A 99 -4.23 -7.33 6.69
CA LYS A 99 -4.51 -6.18 7.56
C LYS A 99 -3.25 -5.35 7.69
N TRP A 100 -3.31 -4.08 7.29
CA TRP A 100 -2.16 -3.19 7.35
C TRP A 100 -1.61 -3.01 8.76
N LYS A 101 -0.29 -2.92 8.87
CA LYS A 101 0.43 -2.69 10.12
C LYS A 101 0.00 -1.38 10.81
N GLN A 102 -0.22 -0.34 10.02
CA GLN A 102 -0.74 0.97 10.43
C GLN A 102 -2.06 0.87 11.20
N HIS A 103 -2.87 -0.16 10.90
CA HIS A 103 -4.17 -0.42 11.52
C HIS A 103 -4.13 -1.61 12.49
N GLY A 104 -2.95 -1.98 12.98
CA GLY A 104 -2.77 -3.06 13.96
C GLY A 104 -2.85 -4.47 13.35
N GLY A 105 -2.37 -4.64 12.12
CA GLY A 105 -2.13 -5.95 11.52
C GLY A 105 -0.87 -6.62 12.05
N PRO A 106 -0.90 -7.92 12.43
CA PRO A 106 0.26 -8.62 12.95
C PRO A 106 1.27 -9.00 11.85
N CYS A 107 2.55 -9.05 12.20
CA CYS A 107 3.62 -9.54 11.32
C CYS A 107 3.71 -11.08 11.36
N GLU A 108 2.64 -11.77 10.98
CA GLU A 108 2.54 -13.23 11.03
C GLU A 108 2.09 -13.82 9.68
N ILE A 109 2.49 -15.07 9.39
CA ILE A 109 2.20 -15.74 8.11
C ILE A 109 0.69 -15.68 7.73
N PRO A 110 -0.28 -15.92 8.65
CA PRO A 110 -1.69 -15.85 8.32
C PRO A 110 -2.19 -14.47 7.88
N ASN A 111 -1.46 -13.40 8.23
CA ASN A 111 -1.74 -12.03 7.80
C ASN A 111 -0.90 -11.61 6.57
N GLY A 112 -0.18 -12.55 5.95
CA GLY A 112 0.77 -12.27 4.88
C GLY A 112 0.42 -12.94 3.55
N LEU A 113 0.56 -12.20 2.47
CA LEU A 113 0.49 -12.69 1.09
C LEU A 113 1.82 -12.46 0.39
N ALA A 114 2.35 -13.49 -0.29
CA ALA A 114 3.44 -13.28 -1.24
C ALA A 114 2.86 -12.76 -2.56
N LEU A 115 3.15 -11.51 -2.93
CA LEU A 115 2.59 -10.88 -4.13
C LEU A 115 3.70 -10.30 -5.00
N CYS A 116 3.55 -10.36 -6.32
CA CYS A 116 4.45 -9.62 -7.20
C CYS A 116 4.21 -8.10 -7.02
N ALA A 117 5.15 -7.26 -7.46
CA ALA A 117 5.07 -5.80 -7.27
C ALA A 117 3.75 -5.19 -7.80
N ILE A 118 3.21 -5.72 -8.90
CA ILE A 118 1.94 -5.28 -9.50
C ILE A 118 0.77 -5.64 -8.58
N HIS A 119 0.63 -6.92 -8.23
CA HIS A 119 -0.47 -7.40 -7.37
C HIS A 119 -0.42 -6.82 -5.97
N HIS A 120 0.77 -6.63 -5.41
CA HIS A 120 0.95 -5.99 -4.10
C HIS A 120 0.40 -4.56 -4.11
N LYS A 121 0.78 -3.77 -5.12
CA LYS A 121 0.31 -2.39 -5.25
C LYS A 121 -1.20 -2.32 -5.53
N ALA A 122 -1.71 -3.20 -6.40
CA ALA A 122 -3.14 -3.29 -6.67
C ALA A 122 -3.95 -3.65 -5.41
N PHE A 123 -3.42 -4.54 -4.57
CA PHE A 123 -4.04 -4.92 -3.31
C PHE A 123 -4.04 -3.76 -2.30
N ASP A 124 -2.90 -3.10 -2.11
CA ASP A 124 -2.81 -1.96 -1.19
C ASP A 124 -3.57 -0.72 -1.68
N LYS A 125 -3.81 -0.58 -2.99
CA LYS A 125 -4.72 0.46 -3.53
C LYS A 125 -6.20 0.10 -3.46
N GLY A 126 -6.55 -1.14 -3.07
CA GLY A 126 -7.93 -1.62 -3.10
C GLY A 126 -8.48 -1.83 -4.52
N SER A 127 -7.62 -1.87 -5.54
CA SER A 127 -7.99 -2.29 -6.89
C SER A 127 -8.37 -3.77 -6.92
N ILE A 128 -7.74 -4.57 -6.06
CA ILE A 128 -8.11 -5.94 -5.79
C ILE A 128 -8.22 -6.22 -4.29
N GLY A 129 -9.01 -7.23 -3.95
CA GLY A 129 -9.19 -7.73 -2.59
C GLY A 129 -9.36 -9.25 -2.58
N LEU A 130 -9.67 -9.81 -1.41
CA LEU A 130 -10.01 -11.22 -1.24
C LEU A 130 -11.35 -11.35 -0.53
N ASP A 131 -12.16 -12.33 -0.95
CA ASP A 131 -13.35 -12.75 -0.21
C ASP A 131 -13.04 -13.81 0.86
N GLU A 132 -14.04 -14.21 1.64
CA GLU A 132 -13.91 -15.25 2.69
C GLU A 132 -13.55 -16.64 2.14
N ASN A 133 -13.73 -16.86 0.84
CA ASN A 133 -13.38 -18.10 0.14
C ASN A 133 -12.01 -18.01 -0.56
N MET A 134 -11.21 -16.99 -0.24
CA MET A 134 -9.89 -16.73 -0.83
C MET A 134 -9.94 -16.48 -2.35
N ARG A 135 -11.06 -15.98 -2.86
CA ARG A 135 -11.18 -15.57 -4.26
C ARG A 135 -10.75 -14.11 -4.41
N VAL A 136 -10.03 -13.83 -5.50
CA VAL A 136 -9.68 -12.45 -5.86
C VAL A 136 -10.96 -11.71 -6.25
N LEU A 137 -11.18 -10.58 -5.59
CA LEU A 137 -12.19 -9.59 -5.95
C LEU A 137 -11.50 -8.47 -6.71
N VAL A 138 -12.10 -7.99 -7.79
CA VAL A 138 -11.60 -6.84 -8.54
C VAL A 138 -12.60 -5.70 -8.40
N SER A 139 -12.10 -4.51 -8.06
CA SER A 139 -12.94 -3.32 -7.94
C SER A 139 -13.53 -2.93 -9.29
N ASP A 140 -14.81 -2.52 -9.31
CA ASP A 140 -15.50 -2.05 -10.52
C ASP A 140 -14.83 -0.81 -11.16
N ALA A 141 -13.97 -0.11 -10.41
CA ALA A 141 -13.19 1.02 -10.92
C ALA A 141 -11.98 0.58 -11.76
N VAL A 142 -11.57 -0.69 -11.71
CA VAL A 142 -10.42 -1.20 -12.48
C VAL A 142 -10.81 -1.30 -13.96
N ASN A 143 -9.94 -0.74 -14.81
CA ASN A 143 -10.06 -0.76 -16.26
C ASN A 143 -8.68 -1.00 -16.89
N GLY A 144 -8.63 -1.44 -18.14
CA GLY A 144 -7.37 -1.68 -18.85
C GLY A 144 -7.54 -2.52 -20.12
N GLY A 145 -6.44 -2.73 -20.84
CA GLY A 145 -6.41 -3.60 -22.02
C GLY A 145 -6.10 -5.06 -21.66
N GLY A 146 -5.93 -5.93 -22.66
CA GLY A 146 -5.80 -7.38 -22.47
C GLY A 146 -4.60 -7.89 -21.65
N ILE A 147 -3.67 -7.02 -21.22
CA ILE A 147 -2.67 -7.40 -20.21
C ILE A 147 -3.22 -7.30 -18.78
N VAL A 148 -4.11 -6.34 -18.53
CA VAL A 148 -4.77 -6.14 -17.25
C VAL A 148 -5.78 -7.27 -17.03
N GLU A 149 -6.55 -7.64 -18.07
CA GLU A 149 -7.42 -8.82 -18.05
C GLU A 149 -6.64 -10.08 -17.63
N ARG A 150 -5.52 -10.37 -18.31
CA ARG A 150 -4.64 -11.50 -17.99
C ARG A 150 -4.02 -11.49 -16.59
N LEU A 151 -3.91 -10.34 -15.96
CA LEU A 151 -3.29 -10.21 -14.65
C LEU A 151 -4.30 -10.35 -13.51
N PHE A 152 -5.59 -10.11 -13.74
CA PHE A 152 -6.58 -10.05 -12.67
C PHE A 152 -7.84 -10.90 -12.90
N TRP A 153 -8.13 -11.34 -14.13
CA TRP A 153 -9.34 -12.12 -14.47
C TRP A 153 -9.06 -13.51 -15.07
N ASP A 154 -7.89 -13.72 -15.67
CA ASP A 154 -7.45 -15.04 -16.15
C ASP A 154 -6.66 -15.82 -15.07
#